data_AF-A0A3R9ZPV3-F1
#
_entry.id   AF-A0A3R9ZPV3-F1
#
_cell.length_a   1.000
_cell.length_b   1.000
_cell.length_c   1.000
_cell.angle_alpha   90.00
_cell.angle_beta   90.00
_cell.angle_gamma   90.00
#
_symmetry.space_group_name_H-M   'P 1'
#
loop_
_entity.id
_entity.type
_entity.pdbx_description
1 polymer ?
#
loop_
_entity_poly.entity_id
_entity_poly.type
_entity_poly.pdbx_seq_one_letter_code
_entity_poly.pdbx_strand_id
1 'polypeptide(L)'
;GNLEPSIDVWPDRTAPIIRNGLSGRREAVRTRWGMPSSSFALMQATQKRADKLRAKGAPFDFKELLRMEPDKGTTNVRNTSSRHWARWLGVEHRCVVPVTSFAEPDPASKVDGGPTPNAWFALDATRPLMFFAGLWVPGWESVRKVKDGLTKDDLSAFLTTEPNDVVGAVHSKAMPVLLTTPDEVERWLTASWEDAKALQRPLPDGSLEIVPRPASPEA
;
A
#
# COMPACT_ATOMS: atom_id res chain seq x y z
N GLY A 1 -2.48 10.25 -24.08
CA GLY A 1 -3.15 9.21 -23.26
C GLY A 1 -3.96 9.91 -22.18
N ASN A 2 -5.02 9.28 -21.66
CA ASN A 2 -5.96 9.90 -20.71
C ASN A 2 -5.56 9.74 -19.23
N LEU A 3 -4.32 9.32 -18.95
CA LEU A 3 -3.76 9.27 -17.61
C LEU A 3 -3.01 10.57 -17.32
N GLU A 4 -3.18 11.10 -16.11
CA GLU A 4 -2.48 12.29 -15.64
C GLU A 4 -0.95 12.09 -15.74
N PRO A 5 -0.19 13.11 -16.22
CA PRO A 5 1.25 12.98 -16.47
C PRO A 5 2.09 12.82 -15.19
N SER A 6 1.59 13.27 -14.04
CA SER A 6 2.19 13.08 -12.72
C SER A 6 1.09 12.97 -11.67
N ILE A 7 1.24 12.07 -10.69
CA ILE A 7 0.25 11.83 -9.64
C ILE A 7 0.96 11.72 -8.29
N ASP A 8 0.65 12.65 -7.39
CA ASP A 8 0.99 12.50 -5.97
C ASP A 8 -0.04 11.57 -5.31
N VAL A 9 0.37 10.33 -5.04
CA VAL A 9 -0.50 9.29 -4.48
C VAL A 9 -0.35 9.21 -2.96
N TRP A 10 -1.47 9.26 -2.24
CA TRP A 10 -1.53 9.20 -0.77
C TRP A 10 -2.38 8.01 -0.29
N PRO A 11 -2.18 7.52 0.94
CA PRO A 11 -3.03 6.49 1.55
C PRO A 11 -4.52 6.83 1.41
N ASP A 12 -5.34 5.80 1.17
CA ASP A 12 -6.80 5.94 1.00
C ASP A 12 -7.24 6.79 -0.22
N ARG A 13 -6.31 7.12 -1.12
CA ARG A 13 -6.58 7.68 -2.45
C ARG A 13 -6.53 6.59 -3.52
N THR A 14 -7.02 6.94 -4.69
CA THR A 14 -6.96 6.08 -5.86
C THR A 14 -5.56 6.15 -6.50
N ALA A 15 -4.94 4.99 -6.70
CA ALA A 15 -3.64 4.83 -7.34
C ALA A 15 -3.77 4.04 -8.66
N PRO A 16 -2.97 4.37 -9.70
CA PRO A 16 -2.85 3.51 -10.87
C PRO A 16 -2.10 2.24 -10.51
N ILE A 17 -2.54 1.10 -11.03
CA ILE A 17 -1.83 -0.18 -10.96
C ILE A 17 -1.90 -0.88 -12.31
N ILE A 18 -0.94 -1.78 -12.57
CA ILE A 18 -1.04 -2.78 -13.64
C ILE A 18 -1.27 -4.13 -12.96
N ARG A 19 -2.38 -4.79 -13.27
CA ARG A 19 -2.78 -6.07 -12.67
C ARG A 19 -2.88 -7.18 -13.72
N ASN A 20 -2.87 -8.42 -13.26
CA ASN A 20 -3.34 -9.53 -14.08
C ASN A 20 -4.87 -9.47 -14.19
N GLY A 21 -5.38 -9.40 -15.42
CA GLY A 21 -6.80 -9.45 -15.73
C GLY A 21 -7.32 -10.89 -15.88
N LEU A 22 -8.64 -11.04 -15.85
CA LEU A 22 -9.32 -12.34 -15.90
C LEU A 22 -9.06 -13.13 -17.19
N SER A 23 -8.69 -12.45 -18.28
CA SER A 23 -8.41 -13.09 -19.58
C SER A 23 -6.93 -13.45 -19.78
N GLY A 24 -6.12 -13.45 -18.71
CA GLY A 24 -4.66 -13.62 -18.80
C GLY A 24 -3.92 -12.41 -19.42
N ARG A 25 -4.63 -11.31 -19.71
CA ARG A 25 -4.04 -10.06 -20.19
C ARG A 25 -3.78 -9.11 -19.02
N ARG A 26 -2.77 -8.25 -19.16
CA ARG A 26 -2.50 -7.18 -18.20
C ARG A 26 -3.47 -6.03 -18.41
N GLU A 27 -3.96 -5.48 -17.31
CA GLU A 27 -4.89 -4.35 -17.29
C GLU A 27 -4.31 -3.21 -16.47
N ALA A 28 -4.30 -2.01 -17.05
CA ALA A 28 -4.04 -0.78 -16.30
C ALA A 28 -5.37 -0.28 -15.73
N VAL A 29 -5.47 -0.23 -14.40
CA VAL A 29 -6.69 0.17 -13.69
C VAL A 29 -6.37 1.11 -12.53
N ARG A 30 -7.41 1.73 -11.99
CA ARG A 30 -7.33 2.56 -10.80
C ARG A 30 -7.94 1.81 -9.61
N THR A 31 -7.22 1.75 -8.50
CA THR A 31 -7.67 1.07 -7.26
C THR A 31 -7.47 1.97 -6.06
N ARG A 32 -8.22 1.75 -4.99
CA ARG A 32 -8.02 2.47 -3.72
C ARG A 32 -6.86 1.85 -2.96
N TRP A 33 -5.89 2.68 -2.58
CA TRP A 33 -4.70 2.21 -1.85
C TRP A 33 -5.04 1.95 -0.37
N GLY A 34 -5.11 0.67 -0.02
CA GLY A 34 -5.41 0.14 1.29
C GLY A 34 -6.19 -1.18 1.19
N MET A 35 -5.48 -2.31 1.12
CA MET A 35 -6.08 -3.66 1.17
C MET A 35 -6.91 -3.87 2.44
N PRO A 36 -7.83 -4.85 2.50
CA PRO A 36 -8.65 -5.08 3.68
C PRO A 36 -7.80 -5.31 4.93
N SER A 37 -8.21 -4.75 6.06
CA SER A 37 -7.56 -5.06 7.34
C SER A 37 -7.83 -6.50 7.77
N SER A 38 -6.98 -7.04 8.65
CA SER A 38 -7.21 -8.38 9.21
C SER A 38 -8.51 -8.44 10.01
N SER A 39 -9.19 -9.59 9.99
CA SER A 39 -10.41 -9.80 10.78
C SER A 39 -10.17 -9.54 12.27
N PHE A 40 -8.99 -9.90 12.78
CA PHE A 40 -8.59 -9.61 14.15
C PHE A 40 -8.51 -8.09 14.44
N ALA A 41 -7.95 -7.30 13.52
CA ALA A 41 -7.88 -5.84 13.66
C ALA A 41 -9.28 -5.21 13.65
N LEU A 42 -10.16 -5.67 12.76
CA LEU A 42 -11.55 -5.21 12.70
C LEU A 42 -12.31 -5.58 13.97
N MET A 43 -12.19 -6.83 14.45
CA MET A 43 -12.78 -7.28 15.71
C MET A 43 -12.34 -6.43 16.90
N GLN A 44 -11.05 -6.08 17.00
CA GLN A 44 -10.56 -5.20 18.06
C GLN A 44 -11.13 -3.77 17.95
N ALA A 45 -11.21 -3.21 16.74
CA ALA A 45 -11.77 -1.88 16.52
C ALA A 45 -13.26 -1.85 16.91
N THR A 46 -14.03 -2.84 16.45
CA THR A 46 -15.43 -3.03 16.81
C THR A 46 -15.60 -3.20 18.33
N GLN A 47 -14.76 -3.99 18.98
CA GLN A 47 -14.83 -4.17 20.44
C GLN A 47 -14.62 -2.85 21.17
N LYS A 48 -13.61 -2.06 20.80
CA LYS A 48 -13.38 -0.73 21.38
C LYS A 48 -14.58 0.21 21.19
N ARG A 49 -15.27 0.12 20.05
CA ARG A 49 -16.48 0.90 19.78
C ARG A 49 -17.68 0.40 20.59
N ALA A 50 -17.86 -0.91 20.71
CA ALA A 50 -18.88 -1.54 21.54
C ALA A 50 -18.73 -1.17 23.02
N ASP A 51 -17.49 -1.16 23.54
CA ASP A 51 -17.21 -0.78 24.92
C ASP A 51 -17.60 0.68 25.20
N LYS A 52 -17.32 1.59 24.25
CA LYS A 52 -17.77 2.99 24.33
C LYS A 52 -19.29 3.13 24.33
N LEU A 53 -20.00 2.32 23.56
CA LEU A 53 -21.47 2.33 23.53
C LEU A 53 -22.04 1.77 24.84
N ARG A 54 -21.46 0.67 25.35
CA ARG A 54 -21.84 0.08 26.65
C ARG A 54 -21.64 1.07 27.79
N ALA A 55 -20.51 1.78 27.83
CA ALA A 55 -20.24 2.81 28.84
C ALA A 55 -21.24 3.98 28.79
N LYS A 56 -21.87 4.22 27.64
CA LYS A 56 -22.92 5.24 27.46
C LYS A 56 -24.34 4.70 27.68
N GLY A 57 -24.51 3.41 28.01
CA GLY A 57 -25.81 2.75 28.08
C GLY A 57 -26.56 2.68 26.74
N ALA A 58 -25.86 2.89 25.62
CA ALA A 58 -26.47 2.86 24.29
C ALA A 58 -26.62 1.41 23.80
N PRO A 59 -27.81 0.99 23.34
CA PRO A 59 -28.00 -0.33 22.76
C PRO A 59 -27.23 -0.47 21.44
N PHE A 60 -26.74 -1.67 21.16
CA PHE A 60 -26.07 -2.00 19.89
C PHE A 60 -26.19 -3.49 19.55
N ASP A 61 -26.20 -3.80 18.26
CA ASP A 61 -25.95 -5.15 17.76
C ASP A 61 -24.48 -5.26 17.35
N PHE A 62 -23.73 -6.16 18.00
CA PHE A 62 -22.30 -6.33 17.73
C PHE A 62 -22.02 -6.82 16.30
N LYS A 63 -22.89 -7.67 15.74
CA LYS A 63 -22.71 -8.20 14.37
C LYS A 63 -22.85 -7.09 13.35
N GLU A 64 -23.87 -6.24 13.51
CA GLU A 64 -24.07 -5.08 12.65
C GLU A 64 -22.98 -4.03 12.86
N LEU A 65 -22.53 -3.82 14.11
CA LEU A 65 -21.41 -2.93 14.41
C LEU A 65 -20.12 -3.38 13.74
N LEU A 66 -19.84 -4.69 13.72
CA LEU A 66 -18.69 -5.27 13.03
C LEU A 66 -18.81 -5.11 11.51
N ARG A 67 -19.98 -5.40 10.94
CA ARG A 67 -20.25 -5.25 9.51
C ARG A 67 -20.06 -3.80 9.05
N MET A 68 -20.41 -2.85 9.91
CA MET A 68 -20.32 -1.41 9.66
C MET A 68 -19.08 -0.76 10.29
N GLU A 69 -18.10 -1.56 10.73
CA GLU A 69 -16.88 -1.02 11.31
C GLU A 69 -16.00 -0.39 10.23
N PRO A 70 -15.56 0.87 10.40
CA PRO A 70 -14.73 1.51 9.40
C PRO A 70 -13.37 0.82 9.24
N ASP A 71 -13.06 0.39 8.02
CA ASP A 71 -11.77 -0.15 7.62
C ASP A 71 -10.99 0.89 6.79
N LYS A 72 -9.95 1.49 7.39
CA LYS A 72 -9.05 2.41 6.67
C LYS A 72 -8.15 1.68 5.66
N GLY A 73 -8.05 0.36 5.80
CA GLY A 73 -7.19 -0.50 4.99
C GLY A 73 -5.75 -0.55 5.47
N THR A 74 -5.05 -1.55 4.93
CA THR A 74 -3.63 -1.78 5.12
C THR A 74 -2.91 -1.41 3.82
N THR A 75 -2.07 -0.37 3.87
CA THR A 75 -1.33 0.14 2.71
C THR A 75 -0.06 -0.63 2.39
N ASN A 76 0.54 -1.26 3.41
CA ASN A 76 1.85 -1.90 3.37
C ASN A 76 1.76 -3.34 3.89
N VAL A 77 2.16 -4.31 3.07
CA VAL A 77 2.16 -5.73 3.41
C VAL A 77 3.57 -6.16 3.82
N ARG A 78 3.81 -6.27 5.13
CA ARG A 78 5.11 -6.71 5.68
C ARG A 78 5.17 -8.21 5.89
N ASN A 79 4.30 -8.74 6.75
CA ASN A 79 4.36 -10.14 7.17
C ASN A 79 3.52 -11.03 6.24
N THR A 80 4.07 -11.40 5.09
CA THR A 80 3.39 -12.23 4.08
C THR A 80 3.14 -13.68 4.54
N SER A 81 3.76 -14.13 5.63
CA SER A 81 3.45 -15.44 6.25
C SER A 81 2.13 -15.46 7.05
N SER A 82 1.55 -14.29 7.34
CA SER A 82 0.26 -14.21 8.03
C SER A 82 -0.86 -14.84 7.20
N ARG A 83 -1.68 -15.68 7.85
CA ARG A 83 -2.88 -16.30 7.24
C ARG A 83 -3.85 -15.29 6.63
N HIS A 84 -3.82 -14.05 7.09
CA HIS A 84 -4.64 -12.98 6.52
C HIS A 84 -4.31 -12.75 5.03
N TRP A 85 -3.02 -12.73 4.68
CA TRP A 85 -2.54 -12.45 3.33
C TRP A 85 -2.54 -13.67 2.42
N ALA A 86 -2.42 -14.88 2.97
CA ALA A 86 -2.31 -16.13 2.20
C ALA A 86 -3.34 -16.26 1.06
N ARG A 87 -4.56 -15.74 1.25
CA ARG A 87 -5.65 -15.77 0.26
C ARG A 87 -5.43 -14.87 -0.97
N TRP A 88 -4.44 -13.99 -0.94
CA TRP A 88 -4.16 -13.00 -1.99
C TRP A 88 -2.71 -13.06 -2.49
N LEU A 89 -1.98 -14.14 -2.22
CA LEU A 89 -0.59 -14.32 -2.70
C LEU A 89 -0.51 -14.97 -4.09
N GLY A 90 -1.64 -15.51 -4.58
CA GLY A 90 -1.78 -16.06 -5.92
C GLY A 90 -1.56 -15.03 -7.02
N VAL A 91 -1.30 -15.53 -8.24
CA VAL A 91 -0.97 -14.73 -9.42
C VAL A 91 -2.11 -13.78 -9.81
N GLU A 92 -3.34 -14.21 -9.62
CA GLU A 92 -4.58 -13.46 -9.86
C GLU A 92 -4.69 -12.19 -9.01
N HIS A 93 -4.00 -12.16 -7.87
CA HIS A 93 -3.97 -11.03 -6.94
C HIS A 93 -2.71 -10.19 -7.05
N ARG A 94 -1.84 -10.43 -8.05
CA ARG A 94 -0.63 -9.62 -8.28
C ARG A 94 -0.93 -8.36 -9.07
N CYS A 95 -0.27 -7.28 -8.67
CA CYS A 95 -0.18 -6.07 -9.45
C CYS A 95 1.20 -5.42 -9.29
N VAL A 96 1.51 -4.46 -10.14
CA VAL A 96 2.65 -3.56 -9.98
C VAL A 96 2.14 -2.13 -9.91
N VAL A 97 2.73 -1.35 -9.00
CA VAL A 97 2.37 0.06 -8.79
C VAL A 97 3.49 0.93 -9.38
N PRO A 98 3.25 1.64 -10.49
CA PRO A 98 4.29 2.46 -11.12
C PRO A 98 4.71 3.61 -10.19
N VAL A 99 6.02 3.82 -10.06
CA VAL A 99 6.60 4.85 -9.20
C VAL A 99 7.92 5.37 -9.78
N THR A 100 8.15 6.67 -9.72
CA THR A 100 9.41 7.34 -10.14
C THR A 100 10.19 7.87 -8.94
N SER A 101 9.49 8.21 -7.85
CA SER A 101 10.07 8.53 -6.54
C SER A 101 9.07 8.25 -5.44
N PHE A 102 9.54 7.92 -4.23
CA PHE A 102 8.71 7.68 -3.06
C PHE A 102 9.20 8.47 -1.85
N ALA A 103 8.37 8.59 -0.83
CA ALA A 103 8.66 9.39 0.36
C ALA A 103 8.57 8.54 1.63
N GLU A 104 9.47 8.78 2.58
CA GLU A 104 9.36 8.28 3.96
C GLU A 104 9.42 9.45 4.95
N PRO A 105 8.75 9.34 6.11
CA PRO A 105 8.84 10.37 7.16
C PRO A 105 10.28 10.53 7.65
N ASP A 106 10.74 11.78 7.74
CA ASP A 106 12.06 12.15 8.24
C ASP A 106 11.93 12.90 9.59
N PRO A 107 11.82 12.17 10.71
CA PRO A 107 11.72 12.78 12.02
C PRO A 107 13.00 13.50 12.47
N ALA A 108 14.16 13.19 11.87
CA ALA A 108 15.44 13.82 12.23
C ALA A 108 15.53 15.26 11.72
N SER A 109 14.91 15.55 10.57
CA SER A 109 14.81 16.91 10.01
C SER A 109 13.61 17.71 10.53
N LYS A 110 12.91 17.22 11.56
CA LYS A 110 11.72 17.89 12.10
C LYS A 110 12.10 19.18 12.83
N VAL A 111 11.50 20.29 12.42
CA VAL A 111 11.57 21.57 13.14
C VAL A 111 10.58 21.59 14.31
N ASP A 112 10.97 22.19 15.43
CA ASP A 112 10.12 22.31 16.62
C ASP A 112 8.77 22.96 16.30
N GLY A 113 7.70 22.31 16.79
CA GLY A 113 6.31 22.73 16.53
C GLY A 113 5.79 22.43 15.12
N GLY A 114 6.63 21.97 14.20
CA GLY A 114 6.26 21.63 12.82
C GLY A 114 5.79 20.18 12.63
N PRO A 115 5.15 19.85 11.49
CA PRO A 115 4.95 18.47 11.09
C PRO A 115 6.28 17.80 10.75
N THR A 116 6.35 16.48 10.92
CA THR A 116 7.49 15.69 10.42
C THR A 116 7.57 15.85 8.90
N PRO A 117 8.71 16.32 8.34
CA PRO A 117 8.89 16.40 6.90
C PRO A 117 9.06 15.01 6.29
N ASN A 118 9.09 14.94 4.96
CA ASN A 118 9.39 13.72 4.22
C ASN A 118 10.75 13.86 3.52
N ALA A 119 11.54 12.80 3.54
CA ALA A 119 12.63 12.60 2.59
C ALA A 119 12.09 11.87 1.36
N TRP A 120 12.60 12.23 0.18
CA TRP A 120 12.20 11.63 -1.10
C TRP A 120 13.33 10.80 -1.69
N PHE A 121 13.00 9.64 -2.22
CA PHE A 121 13.95 8.65 -2.73
C PHE A 121 13.64 8.28 -4.18
N ALA A 122 14.66 8.09 -4.99
CA ALA A 122 14.60 7.55 -6.34
C ALA A 122 15.86 6.73 -6.64
N LEU A 123 15.93 6.03 -7.78
CA LEU A 123 17.17 5.36 -8.21
C LEU A 123 18.30 6.35 -8.47
N ASP A 124 17.97 7.47 -9.10
CA ASP A 124 18.87 8.58 -9.39
C ASP A 124 18.07 9.86 -9.65
N ALA A 125 18.77 10.97 -9.88
CA ALA A 125 18.19 12.27 -10.18
C ALA A 125 17.27 12.31 -11.43
N THR A 126 17.40 11.37 -12.37
CA THR A 126 16.55 11.27 -13.57
C THR A 126 15.20 10.60 -13.30
N ARG A 127 15.05 9.95 -12.13
CA ARG A 127 13.83 9.27 -11.66
C ARG A 127 13.25 8.26 -12.65
N PRO A 128 14.05 7.25 -13.08
CA PRO A 128 13.57 6.21 -13.97
C PRO A 128 12.37 5.47 -13.36
N LEU A 129 11.50 4.96 -14.22
CA LEU A 129 10.31 4.21 -13.79
C LEU A 129 10.73 2.92 -13.08
N MET A 130 10.18 2.74 -11.88
CA MET A 130 10.21 1.50 -11.11
C MET A 130 8.78 1.06 -10.81
N PHE A 131 8.67 -0.07 -10.11
CA PHE A 131 7.39 -0.54 -9.60
C PHE A 131 7.46 -1.02 -8.17
N PHE A 132 6.45 -0.70 -7.35
CA PHE A 132 6.23 -1.46 -6.13
C PHE A 132 5.63 -2.82 -6.43
N ALA A 133 6.11 -3.85 -5.72
CA ALA A 133 5.54 -5.19 -5.76
C ALA A 133 4.17 -5.21 -5.04
N GLY A 134 3.09 -5.17 -5.82
CA GLY A 134 1.72 -4.96 -5.34
C GLY A 134 0.88 -6.22 -5.22
N LEU A 135 -0.09 -6.18 -4.30
CA LEU A 135 -1.24 -7.08 -4.24
C LEU A 135 -2.53 -6.29 -4.45
N TRP A 136 -3.55 -6.93 -5.00
CA TRP A 136 -4.84 -6.29 -5.24
C TRP A 136 -6.02 -7.25 -5.03
N VAL A 137 -7.21 -6.69 -4.75
CA VAL A 137 -8.47 -7.45 -4.64
C VAL A 137 -9.61 -6.69 -5.33
N PRO A 138 -10.38 -7.33 -6.23
CA PRO A 138 -11.53 -6.72 -6.88
C PRO A 138 -12.74 -6.63 -5.96
N GLY A 139 -13.52 -5.57 -6.12
CA GLY A 139 -14.89 -5.46 -5.65
C GLY A 139 -15.08 -5.83 -4.17
N TRP A 140 -14.16 -5.41 -3.31
CA TRP A 140 -14.22 -5.67 -1.88
C TRP A 140 -15.26 -4.76 -1.23
N GLU A 141 -16.20 -5.37 -0.52
CA GLU A 141 -17.26 -4.64 0.18
C GLU A 141 -16.84 -4.34 1.63
N SER A 142 -16.81 -3.06 1.99
CA SER A 142 -16.50 -2.62 3.37
C SER A 142 -16.89 -1.17 3.60
N VAL A 143 -16.91 -0.72 4.86
CA VAL A 143 -17.05 0.70 5.18
C VAL A 143 -15.67 1.35 5.17
N ARG A 144 -15.30 2.06 4.11
CA ARG A 144 -13.98 2.72 4.04
C ARG A 144 -13.95 4.04 4.79
N LYS A 145 -15.03 4.80 4.68
CA LYS A 145 -15.27 6.06 5.38
C LYS A 145 -16.67 6.00 5.96
N VAL A 146 -16.80 6.39 7.24
CA VAL A 146 -18.10 6.40 7.94
C VAL A 146 -19.18 7.12 7.13
N LYS A 147 -18.83 8.26 6.52
CA LYS A 147 -19.76 9.09 5.75
C LYS A 147 -20.28 8.44 4.46
N ASP A 148 -19.53 7.50 3.88
CA ASP A 148 -19.87 6.89 2.60
C ASP A 148 -20.65 5.58 2.81
N GLY A 149 -20.71 5.08 4.06
CA GLY A 149 -21.35 3.80 4.37
C GLY A 149 -20.60 2.62 3.75
N LEU A 150 -21.35 1.58 3.42
CA LEU A 150 -20.82 0.36 2.79
C LEU A 150 -20.58 0.62 1.30
N THR A 151 -19.34 0.43 0.85
CA THR A 151 -18.96 0.62 -0.55
C THR A 151 -18.28 -0.64 -1.08
N LYS A 152 -18.33 -0.81 -2.41
CA LYS A 152 -17.62 -1.87 -3.13
C LYS A 152 -16.47 -1.24 -3.91
N ASP A 153 -15.24 -1.55 -3.54
CA ASP A 153 -14.03 -0.91 -4.07
C ASP A 153 -13.04 -1.97 -4.59
N ASP A 154 -12.35 -1.67 -5.70
CA ASP A 154 -11.11 -2.37 -6.05
C ASP A 154 -9.98 -1.82 -5.18
N LEU A 155 -9.29 -2.68 -4.43
CA LEU A 155 -8.28 -2.28 -3.46
C LEU A 155 -6.89 -2.78 -3.87
N SER A 156 -5.86 -2.05 -3.47
CA SER A 156 -4.47 -2.48 -3.61
C SER A 156 -3.60 -2.07 -2.42
N ALA A 157 -2.50 -2.79 -2.24
CA ALA A 157 -1.42 -2.46 -1.32
C ALA A 157 -0.11 -2.97 -1.94
N PHE A 158 1.03 -2.59 -1.38
CA PHE A 158 2.30 -3.13 -1.83
C PHE A 158 3.11 -3.71 -0.69
N LEU A 159 4.02 -4.61 -1.05
CA LEU A 159 4.89 -5.25 -0.09
C LEU A 159 5.93 -4.25 0.41
N THR A 160 6.33 -4.45 1.65
CA THR A 160 7.43 -3.72 2.26
C THR A 160 8.41 -4.71 2.88
N THR A 161 9.64 -4.27 3.05
CA THR A 161 10.78 -5.06 3.54
C THR A 161 11.68 -4.20 4.42
N GLU A 162 12.69 -4.80 5.06
CA GLU A 162 13.67 -4.06 5.85
C GLU A 162 14.34 -2.98 4.96
N PRO A 163 14.68 -1.81 5.50
CA PRO A 163 15.33 -0.77 4.70
C PRO A 163 16.79 -1.14 4.37
N ASN A 164 17.28 -0.66 3.23
CA ASN A 164 18.70 -0.62 2.93
C ASN A 164 19.40 0.53 3.69
N ASP A 165 20.70 0.70 3.53
CA ASP A 165 21.48 1.75 4.19
C ASP A 165 20.94 3.18 3.94
N VAL A 166 20.54 3.50 2.71
CA VAL A 166 20.05 4.83 2.33
C VAL A 166 18.70 5.16 2.99
N VAL A 167 17.71 4.27 2.87
CA VAL A 167 16.40 4.50 3.47
C VAL A 167 16.49 4.36 5.00
N GLY A 168 17.28 3.41 5.48
CA GLY A 168 17.43 3.10 6.90
C GLY A 168 18.07 4.24 7.71
N ALA A 169 18.91 5.07 7.06
CA ALA A 169 19.45 6.29 7.64
C ALA A 169 18.38 7.35 7.98
N VAL A 170 17.23 7.33 7.28
CA VAL A 170 16.11 8.26 7.50
C VAL A 170 14.96 7.58 8.25
N HIS A 171 14.58 6.37 7.85
CA HIS A 171 13.42 5.63 8.34
C HIS A 171 13.75 4.14 8.52
N SER A 172 14.14 3.77 9.73
CA SER A 172 14.67 2.45 10.09
C SER A 172 13.64 1.31 10.15
N LYS A 173 12.34 1.61 10.02
CA LYS A 173 11.29 0.61 10.18
C LYS A 173 11.06 -0.24 8.92
N ALA A 174 11.22 0.37 7.75
CA ALA A 174 10.68 -0.18 6.52
C ALA A 174 11.14 0.60 5.30
N MET A 175 11.28 -0.12 4.17
CA MET A 175 11.16 0.45 2.83
C MET A 175 10.15 -0.35 1.97
N PRO A 176 9.61 0.23 0.89
CA PRO A 176 8.85 -0.52 -0.12
C PRO A 176 9.70 -1.57 -0.85
N VAL A 177 9.06 -2.65 -1.30
CA VAL A 177 9.69 -3.58 -2.24
C VAL A 177 9.65 -2.99 -3.63
N LEU A 178 10.81 -2.78 -4.24
CA LEU A 178 10.97 -2.18 -5.57
C LEU A 178 11.39 -3.24 -6.59
N LEU A 179 10.76 -3.20 -7.75
CA LEU A 179 11.10 -3.97 -8.94
C LEU A 179 11.67 -2.99 -9.97
N THR A 180 12.88 -3.27 -10.42
CA THR A 180 13.71 -2.33 -11.21
C THR A 180 13.99 -2.82 -12.61
N THR A 181 13.75 -4.10 -12.89
CA THR A 181 13.96 -4.70 -14.22
C THR A 181 12.67 -5.28 -14.79
N PRO A 182 12.55 -5.38 -16.12
CA PRO A 182 11.43 -6.09 -16.76
C PRO A 182 11.28 -7.53 -16.26
N ASP A 183 12.39 -8.24 -16.02
CA ASP A 183 12.38 -9.62 -15.54
C ASP A 183 11.83 -9.74 -14.10
N GLU A 184 12.15 -8.79 -13.23
CA GLU A 184 11.59 -8.74 -11.87
C GLU A 184 10.08 -8.47 -11.91
N VAL A 185 9.65 -7.56 -12.79
CA VAL A 185 8.21 -7.28 -13.03
C VAL A 185 7.49 -8.51 -13.56
N GLU A 186 8.07 -9.18 -14.57
CA GLU A 186 7.50 -10.38 -15.17
C GLU A 186 7.39 -11.50 -14.13
N ARG A 187 8.46 -11.74 -13.38
CA ARG A 187 8.50 -12.75 -12.31
C ARG A 187 7.47 -12.45 -11.23
N TRP A 188 7.34 -11.20 -10.80
CA TRP A 188 6.32 -10.82 -9.82
C TRP A 188 4.91 -11.09 -10.30
N LEU A 189 4.64 -10.80 -11.58
CA LEU A 189 3.31 -10.93 -12.18
C LEU A 189 2.97 -12.35 -12.62
N THR A 190 3.90 -13.30 -12.71
CA THR A 190 3.60 -14.62 -13.27
C THR A 190 4.08 -15.82 -12.45
N ALA A 191 5.14 -15.66 -11.66
CA ALA A 191 5.72 -16.78 -10.94
C ALA A 191 4.83 -17.23 -9.77
N SER A 192 5.03 -18.48 -9.35
CA SER A 192 4.43 -19.01 -8.13
C SER A 192 4.77 -18.13 -6.92
N TRP A 193 3.95 -18.15 -5.86
CA TRP A 193 4.30 -17.44 -4.62
C TRP A 193 5.65 -17.90 -4.04
N GLU A 194 5.96 -19.19 -4.15
CA GLU A 194 7.22 -19.76 -3.66
C GLU A 194 8.46 -19.13 -4.31
N ASP A 195 8.38 -18.77 -5.58
CA ASP A 195 9.46 -18.08 -6.28
C ASP A 195 9.40 -16.56 -6.11
N ALA A 196 8.20 -15.98 -6.23
CA ALA A 196 8.01 -14.54 -6.24
C ALA A 196 8.30 -13.91 -4.86
N LYS A 197 8.11 -14.64 -3.75
CA LYS A 197 8.40 -14.13 -2.40
C LYS A 197 9.86 -13.75 -2.19
N ALA A 198 10.78 -14.31 -2.98
CA ALA A 198 12.19 -13.92 -2.95
C ALA A 198 12.43 -12.46 -3.39
N LEU A 199 11.47 -11.86 -4.11
CA LEU A 199 11.50 -10.44 -4.46
C LEU A 199 11.14 -9.54 -3.27
N GLN A 200 10.60 -10.06 -2.17
CA GLN A 200 10.34 -9.29 -0.94
C GLN A 200 11.64 -9.04 -0.17
N ARG A 201 12.54 -8.24 -0.75
CA ARG A 201 13.88 -7.92 -0.24
C ARG A 201 14.17 -6.42 -0.43
N PRO A 202 15.06 -5.81 0.37
CA PRO A 202 15.56 -4.47 0.07
C PRO A 202 16.26 -4.46 -1.29
N LEU A 203 16.29 -3.30 -1.93
CA LEU A 203 17.29 -3.05 -2.97
C LEU A 203 18.68 -3.05 -2.33
N PRO A 204 19.77 -3.30 -3.10
CA PRO A 204 21.12 -3.22 -2.58
C PRO A 204 21.42 -1.86 -1.92
N ASP A 205 22.40 -1.85 -1.01
CA ASP A 205 22.90 -0.60 -0.44
C ASP A 205 23.44 0.34 -1.53
N GLY A 206 23.27 1.65 -1.33
CA GLY A 206 23.69 2.68 -2.28
C GLY A 206 22.93 2.71 -3.62
N SER A 207 21.88 1.90 -3.80
CA SER A 207 21.08 1.86 -5.04
C SER A 207 19.99 2.93 -5.15
N LEU A 208 19.82 3.74 -4.12
CA LEU A 208 18.85 4.83 -4.04
C LEU A 208 19.56 6.13 -3.67
N GLU A 209 18.99 7.25 -4.08
CA GLU A 209 19.44 8.59 -3.72
C GLU A 209 18.31 9.38 -3.06
N ILE A 210 18.67 10.25 -2.11
CA ILE A 210 17.74 11.29 -1.64
C ILE A 210 17.64 12.36 -2.73
N VAL A 211 16.44 12.56 -3.27
CA VAL A 211 16.14 13.53 -4.33
C VAL A 211 15.27 14.66 -3.80
N PRO A 212 15.21 15.82 -4.49
CA PRO A 212 14.24 16.86 -4.15
C PRO A 212 12.80 16.33 -4.18
N ARG A 213 11.90 16.95 -3.41
CA ARG A 213 10.46 16.69 -3.55
C ARG A 213 10.02 16.89 -5.02
N PRO A 214 9.29 15.95 -5.64
CA PRO A 214 8.74 16.18 -6.98
C PRO A 214 7.85 17.42 -6.99
N ALA A 215 7.87 18.15 -8.10
CA ALA A 215 6.91 19.23 -8.31
C ALA A 215 5.50 18.63 -8.21
N SER A 216 4.63 19.27 -7.42
CA SER A 216 3.22 18.90 -7.44
C SER A 216 2.70 19.09 -8.87
N PRO A 217 1.84 18.18 -9.38
CA PRO A 217 1.20 18.39 -10.67
C PRO A 217 0.54 19.77 -10.64
N GLU A 218 0.86 20.65 -11.59
CA GLU A 218 0.13 21.90 -11.76
C GLU A 218 -1.36 21.56 -11.91
N ALA A 219 -2.20 22.21 -11.11
CA ALA A 219 -3.64 21.97 -11.05
C ALA A 219 -4.37 22.46 -12.31
#